data_AF-A0A7S3NZZ1-F1
#
_entry.id   AF-A0A7S3NZZ1-F1
#
_cell.length_a   1.000
_cell.length_b   1.000
_cell.length_c   1.000
_cell.angle_alpha   90.00
_cell.angle_beta   90.00
_cell.angle_gamma   90.00
#
_symmetry.space_group_name_H-M   'P 1'
#
loop_
_entity.id
_entity.type
_entity.pdbx_description
1 polymer ?
#
loop_
_entity_poly.entity_id
_entity_poly.type
_entity_poly.pdbx_seq_one_letter_code
_entity_poly.pdbx_strand_id
1 'polypeptide(L)'
;MKVLPTVLLWGYWYHYEGVNAWIPLRPKATPIISLLSVSSSSSDAAATSLTAEEEEFLQNCETMCAERNLPLQKVKNCRDLSSVRNSPIKPNRIYRMGRLSDATEADIELLFN
;
A
#
# COMPACT_ATOMS: atom_id res chain seq x y z
N MET A 1 -3.67 41.91 26.35
CA MET A 1 -2.40 41.27 25.96
C MET A 1 -2.75 40.01 25.15
N LYS A 2 -2.45 39.98 23.85
CA LYS A 2 -2.70 38.82 22.97
C LYS A 2 -1.43 37.99 22.91
N VAL A 3 -1.48 36.77 23.42
CA VAL A 3 -0.36 35.81 23.35
C VAL A 3 -0.47 35.11 21.99
N LEU A 4 0.53 35.29 21.13
CA LEU A 4 0.64 34.55 19.87
C LEU A 4 1.12 33.11 20.17
N PRO A 5 0.60 32.09 19.49
CA PRO A 5 1.04 30.73 19.71
C PRO A 5 2.44 30.52 19.11
N THR A 6 3.34 30.01 19.94
CA THR A 6 4.68 29.55 19.55
C THR A 6 4.53 28.36 18.60
N VAL A 7 4.76 28.57 17.30
CA VAL A 7 4.84 27.49 16.33
C VAL A 7 6.24 26.87 16.42
N LEU A 8 6.34 25.70 17.04
CA LEU A 8 7.56 24.89 17.02
C LEU A 8 7.75 24.34 15.61
N LEU A 9 8.66 24.95 14.83
CA LEU A 9 9.08 24.44 13.52
C LEU A 9 9.99 23.23 13.72
N TRP A 10 9.46 22.04 13.44
CA TRP A 10 10.26 20.84 13.26
C TRP A 10 10.77 20.79 11.81
N GLY A 11 11.96 20.25 11.59
CA GLY A 11 12.57 20.11 10.27
C GLY A 11 13.71 19.11 10.32
N TYR A 12 14.19 18.67 9.17
CA TYR A 12 15.38 17.82 9.07
C TYR A 12 16.40 18.43 8.11
N TRP A 13 17.67 18.22 8.45
CA TRP A 13 18.80 18.65 7.65
C TRP A 13 19.07 17.61 6.56
N TYR A 14 19.05 18.03 5.30
CA TYR A 14 19.33 17.15 4.17
C TYR A 14 20.68 17.53 3.54
N HIS A 15 21.52 16.52 3.30
CA HIS A 15 22.82 16.67 2.67
C HIS A 15 22.94 15.71 1.49
N TYR A 16 23.03 16.24 0.27
CA TYR A 16 23.22 15.45 -0.94
C TYR A 16 24.03 16.23 -1.98
N GLU A 17 25.08 15.60 -2.52
CA GLU A 17 25.95 16.11 -3.60
C GLU A 17 26.37 17.59 -3.47
N GLY A 18 26.90 17.96 -2.30
CA GLY A 18 27.41 19.32 -2.07
C GLY A 18 26.34 20.39 -1.83
N VAL A 19 25.06 20.04 -1.85
CA VAL A 19 23.95 20.93 -1.49
C VAL A 19 23.53 20.68 -0.05
N ASN A 20 23.56 21.76 0.73
CA ASN A 20 23.07 21.81 2.11
C ASN A 20 21.75 22.59 2.15
N ALA A 21 20.67 21.93 2.54
CA ALA A 21 19.36 22.58 2.65
C ALA A 21 18.63 22.18 3.93
N TRP A 22 18.10 23.18 4.63
CA TRP A 22 17.12 22.97 5.70
C TRP A 22 15.74 22.84 5.08
N ILE A 23 15.11 21.68 5.28
CA ILE A 23 13.75 21.43 4.79
C ILE A 23 12.79 21.58 5.98
N PRO A 24 12.05 22.70 6.08
CA PRO A 24 11.04 22.83 7.13
C PRO A 24 9.92 21.82 6.89
N LEU A 25 9.58 21.03 7.92
CA LEU A 25 8.38 20.20 7.88
C LEU A 25 7.18 21.15 7.94
N ARG A 26 6.53 21.35 6.79
CA ARG A 26 5.23 22.04 6.79
C ARG A 26 4.27 21.17 7.59
N PRO A 27 3.60 21.69 8.64
CA PRO A 27 2.44 21.02 9.18
C PRO A 27 1.46 20.84 8.02
N LYS A 28 1.13 19.59 7.68
CA LYS A 28 0.08 19.29 6.71
C LYS A 28 -1.20 19.84 7.31
N ALA A 29 -1.60 21.04 6.88
CA ALA A 29 -2.97 21.48 7.00
C ALA A 29 -3.80 20.48 6.18
N THR A 30 -4.34 19.47 6.84
CA THR A 30 -5.37 18.62 6.27
C THR A 30 -6.62 19.48 6.10
N PRO A 31 -7.15 19.69 4.89
CA PRO A 31 -8.55 20.01 4.80
C PRO A 31 -9.30 18.80 5.36
N ILE A 32 -10.12 19.03 6.39
CA ILE A 32 -11.11 18.08 6.87
C ILE A 32 -12.14 17.92 5.74
N ILE A 33 -11.82 17.08 4.77
CA ILE A 33 -12.82 16.48 3.90
C ILE A 33 -13.19 15.18 4.61
N SER A 34 -14.31 15.26 5.32
CA SER A 34 -15.08 14.12 5.79
C SER A 34 -15.46 13.25 4.58
N LEU A 35 -14.64 12.27 4.23
CA LEU A 35 -15.03 11.19 3.33
C LEU A 35 -14.52 9.85 3.87
N LEU A 36 -15.47 9.20 4.55
CA LEU A 36 -15.70 7.76 4.60
C LEU A 36 -14.67 6.94 5.36
N SER A 37 -15.10 6.53 6.55
CA SER A 37 -14.74 5.26 7.14
C SER A 37 -14.77 4.18 6.04
N VAL A 38 -13.61 3.64 5.69
CA VAL A 38 -13.54 2.30 5.11
C VAL A 38 -13.87 1.36 6.28
N SER A 39 -15.17 1.25 6.52
CA SER A 39 -15.77 0.16 7.26
C SER A 39 -15.38 -1.10 6.50
N SER A 40 -14.70 -2.01 7.17
CA SER A 40 -14.63 -3.41 6.75
C SER A 40 -16.07 -3.91 6.58
N SER A 41 -16.63 -3.80 5.36
CA SER A 41 -17.99 -4.23 5.11
C SER A 41 -17.97 -5.76 5.04
N SER A 42 -18.36 -6.33 6.17
CA SER A 42 -19.16 -7.54 6.26
C SER A 42 -19.95 -7.79 4.97
N SER A 43 -19.78 -8.99 4.45
CA SER A 43 -20.46 -9.53 3.28
C SER A 43 -21.98 -9.57 3.46
N ASP A 44 -22.65 -8.51 3.05
CA ASP A 44 -24.04 -8.58 2.59
C ASP A 44 -23.99 -8.87 1.08
N ALA A 45 -23.97 -10.16 0.75
CA ALA A 45 -24.10 -10.64 -0.62
C ALA A 45 -25.55 -10.46 -1.08
N ALA A 46 -25.92 -9.23 -1.43
CA ALA A 46 -27.04 -8.99 -2.31
C ALA A 46 -26.66 -9.58 -3.67
N ALA A 47 -27.20 -10.76 -3.99
CA ALA A 47 -27.00 -11.48 -5.24
C ALA A 47 -27.59 -10.67 -6.40
N THR A 48 -26.83 -9.67 -6.83
CA THR A 48 -27.05 -8.96 -8.09
C THR A 48 -26.45 -9.87 -9.16
N SER A 49 -27.26 -10.36 -10.10
CA SER A 49 -26.76 -11.14 -11.22
C SER A 49 -25.73 -10.29 -11.98
N LEU A 50 -24.49 -10.75 -12.02
CA LEU A 50 -23.43 -10.08 -12.74
C LEU A 50 -23.77 -10.05 -14.23
N THR A 51 -23.49 -8.93 -14.87
CA THR A 51 -23.53 -8.83 -16.32
C THR A 51 -22.36 -9.62 -16.91
N ALA A 52 -22.49 -10.06 -18.17
CA ALA A 52 -21.43 -10.82 -18.85
C ALA A 52 -20.10 -10.03 -18.89
N GLU A 53 -20.16 -8.71 -19.01
CA GLU A 53 -18.99 -7.82 -19.00
C GLU A 53 -18.29 -7.80 -17.62
N GLU A 54 -19.06 -7.84 -16.52
CA GLU A 54 -18.50 -7.90 -15.16
C GLU A 54 -17.82 -9.24 -14.89
N GLU A 55 -18.38 -10.35 -15.38
CA GLU A 55 -17.77 -11.67 -15.27
C GLU A 55 -16.41 -11.74 -16.00
N GLU A 56 -16.35 -11.23 -17.23
CA GLU A 56 -15.10 -11.17 -18.01
C GLU A 56 -14.06 -10.29 -17.30
N PHE A 57 -14.47 -9.14 -16.77
CA PHE A 57 -13.59 -8.25 -16.02
C PHE A 57 -13.00 -8.93 -14.76
N LEU A 58 -13.84 -9.65 -14.00
CA LEU A 58 -13.41 -10.37 -12.80
C LEU A 58 -12.45 -11.51 -13.14
N GLN A 59 -12.71 -12.28 -14.19
CA GLN A 59 -11.81 -13.35 -14.66
C GLN A 59 -10.45 -12.80 -15.08
N ASN A 60 -10.44 -11.67 -15.79
CA ASN A 60 -9.19 -11.01 -16.18
C ASN A 60 -8.42 -10.51 -14.95
N CYS A 61 -9.13 -9.95 -13.96
CA CYS A 61 -8.52 -9.53 -12.70
C CYS A 61 -7.94 -10.70 -11.91
N GLU A 62 -8.65 -11.84 -11.87
CA GLU A 62 -8.18 -13.06 -11.21
C GLU A 62 -6.90 -13.57 -11.86
N THR A 63 -6.90 -13.68 -13.19
CA THR A 63 -5.71 -14.10 -13.96
C THR A 63 -4.52 -13.18 -13.69
N MET A 64 -4.74 -11.87 -13.79
CA MET A 64 -3.72 -10.86 -13.49
C MET A 64 -3.21 -10.89 -12.05
N CYS A 65 -4.05 -11.30 -11.08
CA CYS A 65 -3.66 -11.45 -9.70
C CYS A 65 -2.84 -12.73 -9.50
N ALA A 66 -3.24 -13.83 -10.12
CA ALA A 66 -2.55 -15.11 -10.06
C ALA A 66 -1.14 -15.03 -10.68
N GLU A 67 -0.98 -14.30 -11.79
CA GLU A 67 0.33 -14.12 -12.44
C GLU A 67 1.32 -13.29 -11.63
N ARG A 68 0.83 -12.34 -10.82
CA ARG A 68 1.68 -11.36 -10.12
C ARG A 68 1.93 -11.72 -8.66
N ASN A 69 0.98 -12.41 -8.03
CA ASN A 69 1.07 -12.71 -6.61
C ASN A 69 1.84 -14.01 -6.37
N LEU A 70 2.63 -14.03 -5.30
CA LEU A 70 3.21 -15.25 -4.76
C LEU A 70 2.11 -16.18 -4.23
N PRO A 71 2.27 -17.51 -4.36
CA PRO A 71 1.26 -18.49 -3.99
C PRO A 71 1.23 -18.75 -2.48
N LEU A 72 1.01 -17.69 -1.68
CA LEU A 72 0.90 -17.77 -0.23
C LEU A 72 -0.52 -18.16 0.18
N GLN A 73 -0.64 -18.94 1.27
CA GLN A 73 -1.91 -19.48 1.74
C GLN A 73 -2.75 -18.43 2.45
N LYS A 74 -2.17 -17.71 3.42
CA LYS A 74 -2.90 -16.74 4.26
C LYS A 74 -2.56 -15.30 3.94
N VAL A 75 -1.32 -15.03 3.54
CA VAL A 75 -0.88 -13.67 3.22
C VAL A 75 -1.40 -13.25 1.85
N LYS A 76 -2.37 -12.33 1.84
CA LYS A 76 -2.99 -11.84 0.60
C LYS A 76 -2.11 -10.81 -0.12
N ASN A 77 -2.24 -10.78 -1.46
CA ASN A 77 -1.66 -9.76 -2.34
C ASN A 77 -0.15 -9.57 -2.14
N CYS A 78 0.56 -10.67 -1.89
CA CYS A 78 2.01 -10.67 -1.80
C CYS A 78 2.60 -10.69 -3.21
N ARG A 79 3.38 -9.68 -3.59
CA ARG A 79 4.03 -9.61 -4.90
C ARG A 79 5.33 -8.83 -4.86
N ASP A 80 6.26 -9.19 -5.75
CA ASP A 80 7.48 -8.43 -5.98
C ASP A 80 7.14 -7.12 -6.69
N LEU A 81 7.65 -5.99 -6.19
CA LEU A 81 7.47 -4.69 -6.84
C LEU A 81 8.33 -4.51 -8.11
N SER A 82 9.30 -5.38 -8.36
CA SER A 82 10.00 -5.42 -9.65
C SER A 82 9.12 -5.94 -10.80
N SER A 83 8.03 -6.66 -10.49
CA SER A 83 7.13 -7.24 -11.50
C SER A 83 6.34 -6.21 -12.30
N VAL A 84 6.29 -4.96 -11.83
CA VAL A 84 5.64 -3.86 -12.53
C VAL A 84 6.51 -3.45 -13.73
N ARG A 85 5.88 -3.26 -14.89
CA ARG A 85 6.57 -2.82 -16.10
C ARG A 85 7.33 -1.51 -15.83
N ASN A 86 8.60 -1.46 -16.21
CA ASN A 86 9.52 -0.34 -15.97
C ASN A 86 9.78 -0.03 -14.49
N SER A 87 9.66 -1.02 -13.61
CA SER A 87 10.04 -0.85 -12.20
C SER A 87 11.53 -0.54 -12.07
N PRO A 88 11.92 0.52 -11.34
CA PRO A 88 13.33 0.79 -11.04
C PRO A 88 13.88 -0.14 -9.94
N ILE A 89 13.02 -0.99 -9.35
CA ILE A 89 13.36 -1.88 -8.24
C ILE A 89 13.96 -3.17 -8.81
N LYS A 90 15.10 -3.59 -8.25
CA LYS A 90 15.71 -4.88 -8.59
C LYS A 90 14.81 -6.03 -8.10
N PRO A 91 14.69 -7.13 -8.88
CA PRO A 91 13.94 -8.30 -8.46
C PRO A 91 14.39 -8.87 -7.11
N ASN A 92 13.45 -9.48 -6.40
CA ASN A 92 13.60 -10.13 -5.11
C ASN A 92 14.18 -9.21 -4.01
N ARG A 93 13.94 -7.90 -4.12
CA ARG A 93 14.39 -6.92 -3.11
C ARG A 93 13.28 -6.36 -2.25
N ILE A 94 12.12 -6.06 -2.85
CA ILE A 94 11.03 -5.41 -2.14
C ILE A 94 9.72 -6.06 -2.54
N TYR A 95 9.07 -6.68 -1.56
CA TYR A 95 7.75 -7.25 -1.71
C TYR A 95 6.71 -6.32 -1.07
N ARG A 96 5.54 -6.21 -1.70
CA ARG A 96 4.34 -5.65 -1.09
C ARG A 96 3.42 -6.79 -0.72
N MET A 97 2.85 -6.76 0.48
CA MET A 97 1.90 -7.77 0.96
C MET A 97 0.94 -7.19 1.99
N GLY A 98 -0.10 -7.96 2.32
CA GLY A 98 -0.97 -7.69 3.45
C GLY A 98 -0.30 -7.90 4.81
N ARG A 99 -1.12 -8.10 5.85
CA ARG A 99 -0.62 -8.31 7.21
C ARG A 99 0.10 -9.65 7.32
N LEU A 100 1.33 -9.62 7.85
CA LEU A 100 2.17 -10.80 8.08
C LEU A 100 1.79 -11.60 9.33
N SER A 101 1.02 -11.03 10.26
CA SER A 101 0.62 -11.74 11.50
C SER A 101 -0.22 -12.99 11.24
N ASP A 102 -0.83 -13.06 10.06
CA ASP A 102 -1.73 -14.14 9.68
C ASP A 102 -0.98 -15.20 8.85
N ALA A 103 0.32 -15.00 8.60
CA ALA A 103 1.16 -15.90 7.81
C ALA A 103 1.30 -17.26 8.50
N THR A 104 1.19 -18.33 7.72
CA THR A 104 1.53 -19.68 8.17
C THR A 104 3.04 -19.88 8.21
N GLU A 105 3.53 -20.93 8.87
CA GLU A 105 4.95 -21.29 8.83
C GLU A 105 5.45 -21.52 7.40
N ALA A 106 4.63 -22.16 6.55
CA ALA A 106 4.94 -22.35 5.14
C ALA A 106 5.04 -21.02 4.36
N ASP A 107 4.19 -20.04 4.68
CA ASP A 107 4.27 -18.71 4.06
C ASP A 107 5.57 -17.99 4.46
N ILE A 108 5.98 -18.13 5.73
CA ILE A 108 7.23 -17.56 6.25
C ILE A 108 8.43 -18.23 5.55
N GLU A 109 8.43 -19.55 5.44
CA GLU A 109 9.48 -20.30 4.76
C GLU A 109 9.66 -19.83 3.31
N LEU A 110 8.56 -19.62 2.58
CA LEU A 110 8.59 -19.14 1.20
C LEU A 110 9.10 -17.70 1.07
N LEU A 111 8.93 -16.87 2.10
CA LEU A 111 9.35 -15.46 2.09
C LEU A 111 10.82 -15.24 2.48
N PHE A 112 11.38 -16.13 3.29
CA PHE A 112 12.71 -15.94 3.89
C PHE A 112 13.78 -16.91 3.38
N ASN A 113 13.42 -17.93 2.59
CA ASN A 113 14.36 -18.80 1.87
C ASN A 113 14.69 -18.27 0.47
#